data_AF-A0ABD2MLI2-F1
#
_entry.id   AF-A0ABD2MLI2-F1
#
_cell.length_a   1.000
_cell.length_b   1.000
_cell.length_c   1.000
_cell.angle_alpha   90.00
_cell.angle_beta   90.00
_cell.angle_gamma   90.00
#
_symmetry.space_group_name_H-M   'P 1'
#
loop_
_entity.id
_entity.type
_entity.pdbx_description
1 polymer ?
#
loop_
_entity_poly.entity_id
_entity_poly.type
_entity_poly.pdbx_seq_one_letter_code
_entity_poly.pdbx_strand_id
1 'polypeptide(L)'
;ISIIKRYRYDPESFHYFAQDGNGGIWILDCNVYVTPEKGKKLIECHAGEVMDLAAAPSNNFFATLGSGGKFLVYNYLTKQIIFDHTFPAKGSCMLWLEVALVRSGDELIMGFDDGNLRVCLLDLTEPKDIYLDVIQ
;
A
#
# COMPACT_ATOMS: atom_id res chain seq x y z
N ILE A 1 7.41 12.55 -9.90
CA ILE A 1 8.77 12.19 -9.44
C ILE A 1 9.40 13.45 -8.86
N SER A 2 9.82 13.43 -7.60
CA SER A 2 10.42 14.56 -6.89
C SER A 2 11.63 14.09 -6.08
N ILE A 3 12.57 15.00 -5.83
CA ILE A 3 13.74 14.74 -5.00
C ILE A 3 14.03 15.95 -4.12
N ILE A 4 14.29 15.72 -2.83
CA ILE A 4 14.46 16.77 -1.82
C ILE A 4 15.63 16.42 -0.91
N LYS A 5 16.51 17.37 -0.64
CA LYS A 5 17.66 17.17 0.26
C LYS A 5 17.19 16.89 1.69
N ARG A 6 17.67 15.81 2.31
CA ARG A 6 17.28 15.40 3.68
C ARG A 6 17.68 16.46 4.71
N TYR A 7 18.90 16.96 4.60
CA TYR A 7 19.44 18.03 5.46
C TYR A 7 19.66 19.28 4.62
N ARG A 8 18.59 20.06 4.45
CA ARG A 8 18.55 21.20 3.51
C ARG A 8 19.64 22.25 3.74
N TYR A 9 20.08 22.43 4.98
CA TYR A 9 21.05 23.44 5.39
C TYR A 9 22.47 22.92 5.56
N ASP A 10 22.67 21.61 5.43
CA ASP A 10 24.00 21.00 5.50
C ASP A 10 24.55 20.84 4.08
N PRO A 11 25.53 21.64 3.65
CA PRO A 11 26.12 21.53 2.32
C PRO A 11 26.85 20.19 2.12
N GLU A 12 27.42 19.62 3.18
CA GLU A 12 28.19 18.37 3.17
C GLU A 12 27.30 17.11 3.14
N SER A 13 26.00 17.27 3.33
CA SER A 13 25.08 16.15 3.20
C SER A 13 24.82 15.80 1.73
N PHE A 14 24.97 14.53 1.39
CA PHE A 14 24.61 13.98 0.08
C PHE A 14 23.34 13.12 0.11
N HIS A 15 22.58 13.16 1.21
CA HIS A 15 21.38 12.35 1.36
C HIS A 15 20.12 13.07 0.88
N TYR A 16 19.32 12.39 0.07
CA TYR A 16 18.09 12.92 -0.50
C TYR A 16 16.92 11.97 -0.26
N PHE A 17 15.74 12.53 -0.01
CA PHE A 17 14.49 11.80 -0.17
C PHE A 17 14.04 11.87 -1.62
N ALA A 18 13.58 10.76 -2.18
CA ALA A 18 13.02 10.70 -3.53
C ALA A 18 11.66 10.00 -3.53
N GLN A 19 10.74 10.50 -4.34
CA GLN A 19 9.46 9.85 -4.62
C GLN A 19 9.45 9.31 -6.05
N ASP A 20 9.25 8.00 -6.20
CA ASP A 20 9.14 7.35 -7.50
C ASP A 20 7.72 7.45 -8.10
N GLY A 21 7.53 6.92 -9.30
CA GLY A 21 6.22 6.89 -9.98
C GLY A 21 5.27 5.80 -9.48
N ASN A 22 5.72 4.91 -8.60
CA ASN A 22 4.97 3.78 -8.07
C ASN A 22 4.56 4.00 -6.60
N GLY A 23 4.66 5.23 -6.09
CA GLY A 23 4.30 5.57 -4.71
C GLY A 23 5.36 5.23 -3.66
N GLY A 24 6.54 4.79 -4.08
CA GLY A 24 7.68 4.55 -3.21
C GLY A 24 8.35 5.86 -2.78
N ILE A 25 8.61 5.99 -1.48
CA ILE A 25 9.49 7.01 -0.91
C ILE A 25 10.81 6.35 -0.54
N TRP A 26 11.90 6.97 -0.99
CA TRP A 26 13.25 6.43 -0.90
C TRP A 26 14.15 7.41 -0.18
N ILE A 27 15.19 6.88 0.46
CA ILE A 27 16.40 7.63 0.79
C ILE A 27 17.52 7.21 -0.16
N LEU A 28 18.16 8.21 -0.76
CA LEU A 28 19.23 8.06 -1.73
C LEU A 28 20.49 8.73 -1.18
N ASP A 29 21.63 8.11 -1.47
CA ASP A 29 22.93 8.77 -1.41
C ASP A 29 23.28 9.28 -2.81
N CYS A 30 23.49 10.58 -2.95
CA CYS A 30 23.84 11.24 -4.20
C CYS A 30 25.27 11.81 -4.16
N ASN A 31 26.16 11.20 -3.36
CA ASN A 31 27.56 11.61 -3.28
C ASN A 31 28.29 11.34 -4.60
N VAL A 32 28.97 12.36 -5.14
CA VAL A 32 29.71 12.25 -6.40
C VAL A 32 31.21 12.01 -6.19
N TYR A 33 31.69 12.12 -4.94
CA TYR A 33 33.12 12.01 -4.59
C TYR A 33 33.53 10.59 -4.20
N VAL A 34 32.58 9.77 -3.78
CA VAL A 34 32.78 8.36 -3.40
C VAL A 34 31.67 7.50 -4.00
N THR A 35 31.83 6.18 -3.94
CA THR A 35 30.77 5.24 -4.34
C THR A 35 29.54 5.43 -3.45
N PRO A 36 28.37 5.78 -4.00
CA PRO A 36 27.16 6.00 -3.20
C PRO A 36 26.61 4.74 -2.56
N GLU A 37 25.98 4.88 -1.40
CA GLU A 37 25.17 3.82 -0.82
C GLU A 37 23.95 3.48 -1.70
N LYS A 38 23.52 2.21 -1.66
CA LYS A 38 22.33 1.77 -2.39
C LYS A 38 21.09 2.47 -1.82
N GLY A 39 20.27 3.04 -2.70
CA GLY A 39 19.00 3.63 -2.34
C GLY A 39 18.12 2.65 -1.55
N LYS A 40 17.56 3.13 -0.44
CA LYS A 40 16.69 2.34 0.45
C LYS A 40 15.26 2.87 0.36
N LYS A 41 14.31 2.01 0.00
CA LYS A 41 12.88 2.34 0.10
C LYS A 41 12.50 2.42 1.58
N LEU A 42 11.90 3.54 1.98
CA LEU A 42 11.46 3.81 3.34
C LEU A 42 10.02 3.40 3.56
N ILE A 43 9.15 3.75 2.61
CA ILE A 43 7.73 3.40 2.61
C ILE A 43 7.24 3.26 1.18
N GLU A 44 6.19 2.47 0.99
CA GLU A 44 5.44 2.38 -0.25
C GLU A 44 4.00 2.78 0.01
N CYS A 45 3.48 3.66 -0.84
CA CYS A 45 2.13 4.18 -0.79
C CYS A 45 1.45 3.99 -2.16
N HIS A 46 0.23 4.48 -2.31
CA HIS A 46 -0.41 4.59 -3.62
C HIS A 46 0.35 5.54 -4.53
N ALA A 47 0.57 5.12 -5.78
CA ALA A 47 1.17 5.92 -6.85
C ALA A 47 0.26 7.04 -7.37
N GLY A 48 -1.02 7.01 -7.00
CA GLY A 48 -2.07 7.89 -7.48
C GLY A 48 -3.21 8.02 -6.48
N GLU A 49 -4.40 8.34 -6.99
CA GLU A 49 -5.61 8.53 -6.20
C GLU A 49 -5.99 7.25 -5.45
N VAL A 50 -6.44 7.42 -4.20
CA VAL A 50 -7.14 6.37 -3.46
C VAL A 50 -8.59 6.41 -3.89
N MET A 51 -9.06 5.34 -4.51
CA MET A 51 -10.40 5.24 -5.08
C MET A 51 -11.42 4.88 -4.02
N ASP A 52 -11.03 4.04 -3.06
CA ASP A 52 -11.92 3.65 -1.97
C ASP A 52 -11.16 3.17 -0.73
N LEU A 53 -11.86 3.14 0.40
CA LEU A 53 -11.37 2.64 1.67
C LEU A 53 -12.47 1.88 2.42
N ALA A 54 -12.11 0.81 3.12
CA ALA A 54 -13.05 0.05 3.92
C ALA A 54 -12.38 -0.38 5.23
N ALA A 55 -13.06 -0.18 6.36
CA ALA A 55 -12.60 -0.67 7.65
C ALA A 55 -12.97 -2.15 7.79
N ALA A 56 -12.09 -2.93 8.41
CA ALA A 56 -12.42 -4.30 8.76
C ALA A 56 -13.47 -4.30 9.90
N PRO A 57 -14.46 -5.18 9.85
CA PRO A 57 -15.62 -5.14 10.74
C PRO A 57 -15.31 -5.57 12.19
N SER A 58 -14.22 -6.30 12.42
CA SER A 58 -13.97 -7.01 13.69
C SER A 58 -12.58 -6.79 14.30
N ASN A 59 -11.73 -5.98 13.67
CA ASN A 59 -10.33 -5.84 14.09
C ASN A 59 -9.81 -4.41 13.81
N ASN A 60 -8.53 -4.18 14.11
CA ASN A 60 -7.91 -2.85 14.00
C ASN A 60 -7.30 -2.57 12.62
N PHE A 61 -7.90 -3.14 11.58
CA PHE A 61 -7.42 -3.00 10.21
C PHE A 61 -8.37 -2.17 9.34
N PHE A 62 -7.82 -1.55 8.32
CA PHE A 62 -8.59 -1.00 7.21
C PHE A 62 -7.79 -1.20 5.93
N ALA A 63 -8.50 -1.30 4.81
CA ALA A 63 -7.92 -1.42 3.50
C ALA A 63 -8.15 -0.15 2.69
N THR A 64 -7.29 0.05 1.70
CA THR A 64 -7.43 1.08 0.68
C THR A 64 -7.16 0.48 -0.70
N LEU A 65 -7.90 0.96 -1.70
CA LEU A 65 -7.76 0.57 -3.09
C LEU A 65 -7.41 1.79 -3.93
N GLY A 66 -6.31 1.72 -4.68
CA GLY A 66 -5.80 2.81 -5.49
C GLY A 66 -6.22 2.73 -6.96
N SER A 67 -6.17 3.87 -7.65
CA SER A 67 -6.50 3.99 -9.09
C SER A 67 -5.52 3.24 -10.00
N GLY A 68 -4.38 2.79 -9.45
CA GLY A 68 -3.43 1.91 -10.14
C GLY A 68 -3.62 0.41 -9.85
N GLY A 69 -4.68 0.01 -9.13
CA GLY A 69 -4.91 -1.38 -8.73
C GLY A 69 -4.11 -1.82 -7.49
N LYS A 70 -3.33 -0.91 -6.88
CA LYS A 70 -2.65 -1.18 -5.61
C LYS A 70 -3.69 -1.32 -4.50
N PHE A 71 -3.61 -2.41 -3.76
CA PHE A 71 -4.40 -2.71 -2.58
C PHE A 71 -3.48 -2.77 -1.37
N LEU A 72 -3.81 -2.02 -0.32
CA LEU A 72 -2.99 -1.91 0.90
C LEU A 72 -3.87 -2.11 2.11
N VAL A 73 -3.41 -2.93 3.07
CA VAL A 73 -4.06 -3.15 4.36
C VAL A 73 -3.18 -2.55 5.46
N TYR A 74 -3.79 -1.76 6.32
CA TYR A 74 -3.14 -1.04 7.39
C TYR A 74 -3.63 -1.52 8.74
N ASN A 75 -2.72 -1.56 9.71
CA ASN A 75 -3.07 -1.55 11.12
C ASN A 75 -3.03 -0.10 11.64
N TYR A 76 -4.20 0.44 11.98
CA TYR A 76 -4.29 1.84 12.40
C TYR A 76 -3.74 2.10 13.81
N LEU A 77 -3.60 1.07 14.65
CA LEU A 77 -2.97 1.21 15.96
C LEU A 77 -1.44 1.32 15.83
N THR A 78 -0.82 0.47 15.03
CA THR A 78 0.64 0.49 14.81
C THR A 78 1.07 1.48 13.74
N LYS A 79 0.12 1.98 12.93
CA LYS A 79 0.35 2.87 11.77
C LYS A 79 1.26 2.25 10.73
N GLN A 80 1.12 0.94 10.52
CA GLN A 80 1.93 0.16 9.58
C GLN A 80 1.05 -0.47 8.51
N ILE A 81 1.61 -0.57 7.30
CA ILE A 81 1.09 -1.46 6.24
C ILE A 81 1.45 -2.88 6.65
N ILE A 82 0.46 -3.76 6.71
CA ILE A 82 0.63 -5.17 7.06
C ILE A 82 0.53 -6.09 5.86
N PHE A 83 -0.08 -5.62 4.77
CA PHE A 83 -0.24 -6.38 3.55
C PHE A 83 -0.33 -5.47 2.33
N ASP A 84 0.23 -5.91 1.22
CA ASP A 84 0.14 -5.25 -0.07
C ASP A 84 -0.12 -6.25 -1.21
N HIS A 85 -0.94 -5.83 -2.16
CA HIS A 85 -1.20 -6.56 -3.39
C HIS A 85 -1.37 -5.57 -4.55
N THR A 86 -1.05 -5.98 -5.76
CA THR A 86 -1.26 -5.14 -6.95
C THR A 86 -2.07 -5.94 -7.97
N PHE A 87 -3.32 -5.53 -8.15
CA PHE A 87 -4.17 -6.09 -9.19
C PHE A 87 -3.73 -5.60 -10.57
N PRO A 88 -3.93 -6.42 -11.63
CA PRO A 88 -3.58 -6.02 -13.00
C PRO A 88 -4.50 -4.92 -13.56
N ALA A 89 -5.70 -4.76 -13.00
CA ALA A 89 -6.69 -3.75 -13.41
C ALA A 89 -6.78 -2.61 -12.38
N LYS A 90 -7.31 -1.45 -12.79
CA LYS A 90 -7.41 -0.29 -11.91
C LYS A 90 -8.58 -0.45 -10.96
N GLY A 91 -8.33 -0.18 -9.68
CA GLY A 91 -9.39 -0.19 -8.68
C GLY A 91 -10.40 0.93 -8.90
N SER A 92 -11.65 0.69 -8.53
CA SER A 92 -12.74 1.67 -8.65
C SER A 92 -13.54 1.80 -7.36
N CYS A 93 -13.88 0.69 -6.72
CA CYS A 93 -14.62 0.66 -5.46
C CYS A 93 -14.30 -0.61 -4.66
N MET A 94 -14.59 -0.60 -3.37
CA MET A 94 -14.31 -1.70 -2.46
C MET A 94 -15.32 -1.75 -1.31
N LEU A 95 -15.73 -2.96 -0.95
CA LEU A 95 -16.55 -3.24 0.22
C LEU A 95 -15.88 -4.35 1.03
N TRP A 96 -15.66 -4.10 2.32
CA TRP A 96 -15.30 -5.15 3.28
C TRP A 96 -16.60 -5.62 3.94
N LEU A 97 -16.93 -6.91 3.83
CA LEU A 97 -18.23 -7.40 4.27
C LEU A 97 -18.34 -7.42 5.80
N GLU A 98 -19.48 -6.94 6.28
CA GLU A 98 -19.81 -6.92 7.71
C GLU A 98 -19.96 -8.32 8.29
N VAL A 99 -19.58 -8.50 9.56
CA VAL A 99 -19.67 -9.80 10.26
C VAL A 99 -21.10 -10.34 10.39
N ALA A 100 -22.10 -9.46 10.23
CA ALA A 100 -23.51 -9.85 10.20
C ALA A 100 -23.88 -10.64 8.93
N LEU A 101 -23.15 -10.41 7.83
CA LEU A 101 -23.33 -11.13 6.56
C LEU A 101 -22.39 -12.34 6.48
N VAL A 102 -21.13 -12.16 6.89
CA VAL A 102 -20.08 -13.17 6.77
C VAL A 102 -19.34 -13.28 8.09
N ARG A 103 -19.53 -14.39 8.81
CA ARG A 103 -19.02 -14.54 10.18
C ARG A 103 -17.50 -14.50 10.30
N SER A 104 -16.77 -14.86 9.25
CA SER A 104 -15.30 -14.83 9.23
C SER A 104 -14.76 -13.39 9.18
N GLY A 105 -15.46 -12.45 8.53
CA GLY A 105 -15.05 -11.05 8.42
C GLY A 105 -13.79 -10.80 7.58
N ASP A 106 -13.41 -11.77 6.75
CA ASP A 106 -12.24 -11.78 5.87
C ASP A 106 -12.60 -11.52 4.39
N GLU A 107 -13.89 -11.39 4.07
CA GLU A 107 -14.36 -11.23 2.69
C GLU A 107 -14.40 -9.77 2.24
N LEU A 108 -13.82 -9.50 1.07
CA LEU A 108 -13.91 -8.22 0.37
C LEU A 108 -14.48 -8.40 -1.03
N ILE A 109 -15.26 -7.42 -1.48
CA ILE A 109 -15.71 -7.29 -2.87
C ILE A 109 -15.10 -6.02 -3.44
N MET A 110 -14.37 -6.13 -4.55
CA MET A 110 -13.69 -5.01 -5.19
C MET A 110 -14.10 -4.89 -6.65
N GLY A 111 -14.40 -3.66 -7.09
CA GLY A 111 -14.72 -3.35 -8.48
C GLY A 111 -13.56 -2.69 -9.21
N PHE A 112 -13.43 -3.00 -10.50
CA PHE A 112 -12.31 -2.58 -11.33
C PHE A 112 -12.75 -2.00 -12.68
N ASP A 113 -11.85 -1.24 -13.32
CA ASP A 113 -12.09 -0.59 -14.61
C ASP A 113 -12.17 -1.55 -15.81
N ASP A 114 -11.77 -2.80 -15.63
CA ASP A 114 -11.93 -3.89 -16.59
C ASP A 114 -13.38 -4.44 -16.64
N GLY A 115 -14.28 -3.89 -15.84
CA GLY A 115 -15.68 -4.27 -15.77
C GLY A 115 -15.97 -5.49 -14.88
N ASN A 116 -14.98 -6.02 -14.16
CA ASN A 116 -15.13 -7.17 -13.28
C ASN A 116 -15.22 -6.76 -11.81
N LEU A 117 -16.01 -7.55 -11.07
CA LEU A 117 -15.93 -7.60 -9.61
C LEU A 117 -15.02 -8.77 -9.23
N ARG A 118 -14.21 -8.59 -8.19
CA ARG A 118 -13.39 -9.64 -7.61
C ARG A 118 -13.82 -9.86 -6.17
N VAL A 119 -14.16 -11.09 -5.83
CA VAL A 119 -14.39 -11.50 -4.44
C VAL A 119 -13.07 -11.99 -3.90
N CYS A 120 -12.63 -11.44 -2.78
CA CYS A 120 -11.34 -11.78 -2.20
C CYS A 120 -11.50 -12.24 -0.76
N LEU A 121 -10.76 -13.28 -0.38
CA LEU A 121 -10.64 -13.76 0.99
C LEU A 121 -9.29 -13.28 1.52
N LEU A 122 -9.30 -12.43 2.54
CA LEU A 122 -8.11 -11.85 3.16
C LEU A 122 -7.92 -12.44 4.55
N ASP A 123 -7.05 -13.45 4.65
CA ASP A 123 -6.73 -14.09 5.91
C ASP A 123 -5.74 -13.24 6.71
N LEU A 124 -6.19 -12.71 7.85
CA LEU A 124 -5.40 -11.87 8.76
C LEU A 124 -5.14 -12.56 10.10
N THR A 125 -5.41 -13.88 10.20
CA THR A 125 -5.33 -14.61 11.47
C THR A 125 -3.90 -14.71 11.98
N GLU A 126 -2.93 -14.95 11.10
CA GLU A 126 -1.51 -15.00 11.42
C GLU A 126 -0.76 -13.79 10.86
N PRO A 127 -0.20 -12.90 11.70
CA PRO A 127 0.51 -11.70 11.23
C PRO A 127 1.73 -11.96 10.34
N LYS A 128 2.22 -13.20 10.30
CA LYS A 128 3.39 -13.61 9.50
C LYS A 128 3.00 -14.32 8.20
N ASP A 129 1.73 -14.69 8.04
CA ASP A 129 1.23 -15.46 6.91
C ASP A 129 -0.10 -14.87 6.43
N ILE A 130 -0.06 -13.58 6.12
CA ILE A 130 -1.20 -12.89 5.52
C ILE A 130 -1.22 -13.20 4.04
N TYR A 131 -2.34 -13.71 3.54
CA TYR A 131 -2.54 -13.96 2.12
C TYR A 131 -3.93 -13.49 1.66
N LEU A 132 -4.02 -13.23 0.36
CA LEU A 132 -5.23 -12.82 -0.33
C LEU A 132 -5.53 -13.87 -1.39
N ASP A 133 -6.65 -14.57 -1.24
CA ASP A 133 -7.19 -15.42 -2.30
C ASP A 133 -8.19 -14.62 -3.14
N VAL A 134 -8.10 -14.72 -4.46
CA VAL A 134 -8.94 -13.96 -5.39
C VAL A 134 -9.81 -14.93 -6.15
N ILE A 135 -11.10 -14.91 -5.84
CA ILE A 135 -12.12 -15.74 -6.46
C ILE A 135 -12.68 -14.94 -7.63
N GLN A 136 -12.41 -15.42 -8.85
CA GLN A 136 -12.88 -14.87 -10.12
C GLN A 136 -13.88 -15.80 -10.79
#